data_AF-A0AAD2JJ29-F1
#
_entry.id   AF-A0AAD2JJ29-F1
#
_cell.length_a   1.000
_cell.length_b   1.000
_cell.length_c   1.000
_cell.angle_alpha   90.00
_cell.angle_beta   90.00
_cell.angle_gamma   90.00
#
_symmetry.space_group_name_H-M   'P 1'
#
loop_
_entity.id
_entity.type
_entity.pdbx_description
1 polymer ?
#
loop_
_entity_poly.entity_id
_entity_poly.type
_entity_poly.pdbx_seq_one_letter_code
_entity_poly.pdbx_strand_id
1 'polypeptide(L)'
;MAPNLKSDDYYQILGVPRGADDGAIRKAYKKLAVKWHPDKNPGDEEATTNFQKISEAYATLTDEKKRRIYDQYGKDAANQADQMDESDMPGGGGVPFGFRPGGHGGHSHGMSQEDAARVFAQFFGGGDPFGGGMGGMGGMGGMPGGVHIDFGGGGGGRASQAIHGGDPFAAMFGGGMGGMPMGGMGGMQGGGFGGGRSRASFPSAMPQRPREKRYDAIPEGTIVSLKGLVSRPEMNGDRGTVKHYDPSSSRYIVVLEDSEETMKVKPSNLLQHVHVKLHGLESKPEWNGEKATIIAWDANNERYNIYVIGVSKAISLKPSNVILDNGTVGMITGLQSKPELNGKFGTIKSFNIDSGRYDVQLSKDKVLRLKLENIHV
;
A
#
# COMPACT_ATOMS: atom_id res chain seq x y z
N MET A 1 1.08 10.84 18.29
CA MET A 1 0.38 11.75 19.23
C MET A 1 -1.10 11.38 19.20
N ALA A 2 -1.91 11.71 20.20
CA ALA A 2 -3.36 11.52 20.08
C ALA A 2 -3.96 12.70 19.28
N PRO A 3 -4.93 12.46 18.38
CA PRO A 3 -5.60 13.54 17.66
C PRO A 3 -6.41 14.41 18.63
N ASN A 4 -6.30 15.72 18.48
CA ASN A 4 -7.01 16.72 19.28
C ASN A 4 -7.80 17.67 18.38
N LEU A 5 -9.07 17.34 18.13
CA LEU A 5 -9.98 18.05 17.22
C LEU A 5 -10.46 19.41 17.76
N LYS A 6 -10.20 19.68 19.05
CA LYS A 6 -10.45 20.96 19.71
C LYS A 6 -9.28 21.93 19.58
N SER A 7 -8.13 21.46 19.09
CA SER A 7 -6.97 22.31 18.84
C SER A 7 -7.12 23.05 17.51
N ASP A 8 -6.48 24.21 17.42
CA ASP A 8 -6.33 24.97 16.17
C ASP A 8 -5.00 24.63 15.44
N ASP A 9 -4.16 23.76 16.03
CA ASP A 9 -2.92 23.27 15.42
C ASP A 9 -3.20 22.05 14.53
N TYR A 10 -2.91 22.16 13.23
CA TYR A 10 -3.15 21.12 12.23
C TYR A 10 -2.41 19.81 12.53
N TYR A 11 -1.22 19.87 13.10
CA TYR A 11 -0.48 18.67 13.50
C TYR A 11 -1.18 17.98 14.69
N GLN A 12 -1.72 18.76 15.62
CA GLN A 12 -2.49 18.23 16.76
C GLN A 12 -3.85 17.68 16.33
N ILE A 13 -4.55 18.34 15.41
CA ILE A 13 -5.82 17.87 14.83
C ILE A 13 -5.63 16.48 14.20
N LEU A 14 -4.56 16.30 13.41
CA LEU A 14 -4.24 15.01 12.81
C LEU A 14 -3.57 14.03 13.80
N GLY A 15 -3.05 14.50 14.93
CA GLY A 15 -2.37 13.66 15.92
C GLY A 15 -0.95 13.23 15.51
N VAL A 16 -0.30 14.01 14.65
CA VAL A 16 1.04 13.76 14.11
C VAL A 16 2.06 14.77 14.68
N PRO A 17 3.35 14.42 14.78
CA PRO A 17 4.38 15.40 15.14
C PRO A 17 4.62 16.42 14.01
N ARG A 18 5.17 17.60 14.33
CA ARG A 18 5.48 18.65 13.33
C ARG A 18 6.46 18.19 12.24
N GLY A 19 7.37 17.27 12.59
CA GLY A 19 8.31 16.64 11.66
C GLY A 19 7.77 15.39 10.96
N ALA A 20 6.45 15.16 10.97
CA ALA A 20 5.85 14.02 10.27
C ALA A 20 6.08 14.12 8.76
N ASP A 21 6.42 13.00 8.14
CA ASP A 21 6.43 12.86 6.69
C ASP A 21 4.99 12.86 6.12
N ASP A 22 4.89 13.05 4.81
CA ASP A 22 3.61 13.13 4.11
C ASP A 22 2.81 11.83 4.23
N GLY A 23 3.48 10.68 4.34
CA GLY A 23 2.85 9.37 4.55
C GLY A 23 2.13 9.28 5.90
N ALA A 24 2.74 9.78 6.97
CA ALA A 24 2.17 9.84 8.30
C ALA A 24 0.98 10.82 8.37
N ILE A 25 1.09 11.99 7.73
CA ILE A 25 0.01 12.98 7.60
C ILE A 25 -1.19 12.35 6.86
N ARG A 26 -0.91 11.67 5.74
CA ARG A 26 -1.90 10.98 4.93
C ARG A 26 -2.61 9.87 5.69
N LYS A 27 -1.87 9.05 6.41
CA LYS A 27 -2.40 7.95 7.22
C LYS A 27 -3.30 8.45 8.36
N ALA A 28 -2.91 9.55 9.00
CA ALA A 28 -3.71 10.20 10.03
C ALA A 28 -5.02 10.75 9.46
N TYR A 29 -4.96 11.45 8.33
CA TYR A 29 -6.13 11.94 7.60
C TYR A 29 -7.10 10.80 7.26
N LYS A 30 -6.63 9.72 6.63
CA LYS A 30 -7.45 8.57 6.25
C LYS A 30 -8.26 8.00 7.42
N LYS A 31 -7.62 7.81 8.58
CA LYS A 31 -8.28 7.28 9.79
C LYS A 31 -9.35 8.22 10.34
N LEU A 32 -9.06 9.51 10.37
CA LEU A 32 -9.95 10.53 10.92
C LEU A 32 -11.11 10.86 9.97
N ALA A 33 -10.84 10.95 8.67
CA ALA A 33 -11.83 11.19 7.63
C ALA A 33 -12.89 10.08 7.58
N VAL A 34 -12.48 8.81 7.72
CA VAL A 34 -13.43 7.68 7.79
C VAL A 34 -14.25 7.69 9.08
N LYS A 35 -13.67 8.16 10.19
CA LYS A 35 -14.35 8.21 11.49
C LYS A 35 -15.42 9.31 11.53
N TRP A 36 -15.10 10.47 10.97
CA TRP A 36 -15.95 11.67 11.05
C TRP A 36 -16.72 11.97 9.76
N HIS A 37 -16.75 11.03 8.81
CA HIS A 37 -17.49 11.22 7.56
C HIS A 37 -18.99 11.47 7.82
N PRO A 38 -19.63 12.43 7.11
CA PRO A 38 -21.06 12.71 7.27
C PRO A 38 -21.96 11.50 7.01
N ASP A 39 -21.63 10.63 6.03
CA ASP A 39 -22.43 9.41 5.77
C ASP A 39 -22.46 8.42 6.93
N LYS A 40 -21.41 8.38 7.76
CA LYS A 40 -21.35 7.51 8.94
C LYS A 40 -21.95 8.15 10.18
N ASN A 41 -22.08 9.47 10.17
CA ASN A 41 -22.59 10.26 11.29
C ASN A 41 -23.69 11.21 10.78
N PRO A 42 -24.78 10.69 10.18
CA PRO A 42 -25.82 11.52 9.60
C PRO A 42 -26.53 12.33 10.68
N GLY A 43 -26.63 13.64 10.48
CA GLY A 43 -27.27 14.56 11.44
C GLY A 43 -26.40 14.98 12.62
N ASP A 44 -25.10 14.61 12.64
CA ASP A 44 -24.14 15.08 13.63
C ASP A 44 -23.36 16.31 13.12
N GLU A 45 -23.69 17.48 13.67
CA GLU A 45 -23.03 18.75 13.36
C GLU A 45 -21.56 18.78 13.84
N GLU A 46 -21.25 18.06 14.93
CA GLU A 46 -19.89 17.96 15.47
C GLU A 46 -19.01 17.13 14.52
N ALA A 47 -19.55 16.04 13.97
CA ALA A 47 -18.86 15.24 12.97
C ALA A 47 -18.56 16.04 11.69
N THR A 48 -19.53 16.82 11.22
CA THR A 48 -19.37 17.68 10.04
C THR A 48 -18.26 18.72 10.27
N THR A 49 -18.29 19.39 11.42
CA THR A 49 -17.28 20.39 11.80
C THR A 49 -15.89 19.77 11.93
N ASN A 50 -15.79 18.60 12.56
CA ASN A 50 -14.53 17.88 12.70
C ASN A 50 -13.99 17.42 11.35
N PHE A 51 -14.84 16.93 10.44
CA PHE A 51 -14.46 16.51 9.10
C PHE A 51 -13.87 17.66 8.27
N GLN A 52 -14.47 18.84 8.36
CA GLN A 52 -13.94 20.05 7.73
C GLN A 52 -12.53 20.39 8.26
N LYS A 53 -12.35 20.43 9.59
CA LYS A 53 -11.05 20.70 10.22
C LYS A 53 -9.98 19.68 9.83
N ILE A 54 -10.35 18.40 9.78
CA ILE A 54 -9.45 17.31 9.38
C ILE A 54 -9.02 17.48 7.91
N SER A 55 -9.95 17.87 7.04
CA SER A 55 -9.69 18.09 5.61
C SER A 55 -8.85 19.33 5.36
N GLU A 56 -9.11 20.42 6.08
CA GLU A 56 -8.32 21.65 6.02
C GLU A 56 -6.88 21.43 6.50
N ALA A 57 -6.71 20.69 7.61
CA ALA A 57 -5.39 20.32 8.13
C ALA A 57 -4.61 19.47 7.12
N TYR A 58 -5.25 18.48 6.50
CA TYR A 58 -4.60 17.65 5.49
C TYR A 58 -4.22 18.44 4.24
N ALA A 59 -5.14 19.25 3.69
CA ALA A 59 -4.90 20.06 2.51
C ALA A 59 -3.73 21.06 2.70
N THR A 60 -3.60 21.61 3.91
CA THR A 60 -2.49 22.52 4.25
C THR A 60 -1.18 21.77 4.42
N LEU A 61 -1.19 20.65 5.17
CA LEU A 61 0.05 19.94 5.55
C LEU A 61 0.62 19.05 4.43
N THR A 62 -0.18 18.68 3.43
CA THR A 62 0.30 17.88 2.28
C THR A 62 0.87 18.73 1.13
N ASP A 63 0.65 20.04 1.15
CA ASP A 63 1.19 20.98 0.18
C ASP A 63 2.41 21.66 0.81
N GLU A 64 3.60 21.44 0.24
CA GLU A 64 4.86 21.97 0.79
C GLU A 64 4.85 23.50 0.94
N LYS A 65 4.25 24.23 0.00
CA LYS A 65 4.15 25.70 0.01
C LYS A 65 3.24 26.15 1.15
N LYS A 66 2.06 25.54 1.27
CA LYS A 66 1.10 25.87 2.34
C LYS A 66 1.62 25.45 3.72
N ARG A 67 2.25 24.29 3.83
CA ARG A 67 2.88 23.81 5.07
C ARG A 67 3.97 24.75 5.56
N ARG A 68 4.83 25.23 4.65
CA ARG A 68 5.86 26.22 5.00
C ARG A 68 5.27 27.53 5.50
N ILE A 69 4.25 28.05 4.83
CA ILE A 69 3.56 29.27 5.24
C ILE A 69 2.87 29.07 6.60
N TYR A 70 2.22 27.92 6.79
CA TYR A 70 1.59 27.53 8.04
C TYR A 70 2.59 27.45 9.20
N ASP A 71 3.74 26.82 8.99
CA ASP A 71 4.79 26.68 10.00
C ASP A 71 5.40 28.03 10.40
N GLN A 72 5.41 29.01 9.49
CA GLN A 72 5.99 30.34 9.71
C GLN A 72 4.99 31.38 10.24
N TYR A 73 3.75 31.36 9.77
CA TYR A 73 2.77 32.43 9.97
C TYR A 73 1.43 31.96 10.53
N GLY A 74 1.23 30.64 10.69
CA GLY A 74 0.01 30.05 11.25
C GLY A 74 -1.14 29.89 10.25
N LYS A 75 -2.31 29.50 10.78
CA LYS A 75 -3.51 29.09 10.02
C LYS A 75 -4.02 30.16 9.05
N ASP A 76 -4.13 31.41 9.50
CA ASP A 76 -4.75 32.49 8.72
C ASP A 76 -3.96 32.87 7.47
N ALA A 77 -2.64 32.72 7.51
CA ALA A 77 -1.76 32.97 6.38
C ALA A 77 -1.76 31.82 5.37
N ALA A 78 -1.84 30.56 5.85
CA ALA A 78 -1.85 29.38 4.99
C ALA A 78 -3.10 29.31 4.09
N ASN A 79 -4.25 29.74 4.60
CA ASN A 79 -5.50 29.78 3.84
C ASN A 79 -5.53 30.87 2.75
N GLN A 80 -4.63 31.86 2.82
CA GLN A 80 -4.48 32.91 1.80
C GLN A 80 -3.42 32.58 0.75
N ALA A 81 -2.68 31.47 0.93
CA ALA A 81 -1.58 31.09 0.05
C ALA A 81 -2.00 30.76 -1.39
N ASP A 82 -3.27 30.38 -1.62
CA ASP A 82 -3.82 30.12 -2.97
C ASP A 82 -4.03 31.40 -3.80
N GLN A 83 -4.03 32.58 -3.15
CA GLN A 83 -4.21 33.88 -3.80
C GLN A 83 -2.89 34.68 -3.94
N MET A 84 -1.77 34.10 -3.51
CA MET A 84 -0.45 34.73 -3.52
C MET A 84 0.38 34.23 -4.72
N ASP A 85 0.71 35.14 -5.63
CA ASP A 85 1.70 34.90 -6.68
C ASP A 85 3.08 34.62 -6.05
N GLU A 86 3.89 33.79 -6.70
CA GLU A 86 5.23 33.39 -6.22
C GLU A 86 6.15 34.60 -5.94
N SER A 87 5.84 35.74 -6.59
CA SER A 87 6.55 37.02 -6.48
C SER A 87 6.27 37.81 -5.19
N ASP A 88 5.22 37.47 -4.44
CA ASP A 88 4.81 38.16 -3.19
C ASP A 88 5.20 37.39 -1.92
N MET A 89 6.02 36.34 -2.03
CA MET A 89 6.48 35.56 -0.87
C MET A 89 7.52 36.32 -0.02
N PRO A 90 7.48 36.21 1.32
CA PRO A 90 8.49 36.79 2.20
C PRO A 90 9.81 36.02 2.05
N GLY A 91 10.72 36.56 1.23
CA GLY A 91 12.00 35.93 0.92
C GLY A 91 12.74 36.59 -0.25
N GLY A 92 12.03 37.30 -1.13
CA GLY A 92 12.60 38.31 -2.04
C GLY A 92 12.38 39.70 -1.42
N GLY A 93 13.44 40.50 -1.29
CA GLY A 93 13.40 41.77 -0.55
C GLY A 93 12.24 42.69 -0.95
N GLY A 94 11.23 42.76 -0.08
CA GLY A 94 10.03 43.58 -0.24
C GLY A 94 9.17 43.41 1.01
N VAL A 95 8.72 44.52 1.58
CA VAL A 95 8.04 44.67 2.88
C VAL A 95 6.92 43.63 3.17
N PRO A 96 6.69 43.23 4.44
CA PRO A 96 5.63 42.29 4.80
C PRO A 96 4.24 42.95 4.63
N PHE A 97 3.33 42.26 3.93
CA PHE A 97 1.96 42.72 3.70
C PHE A 97 1.13 42.70 5.00
N GLY A 98 0.53 43.85 5.35
CA GLY A 98 -0.49 43.95 6.40
C GLY A 98 -0.72 45.34 7.03
N PHE A 99 0.21 46.30 6.91
CA PHE A 99 0.06 47.66 7.46
C PHE A 99 -0.19 48.72 6.37
N ARG A 100 -1.14 48.49 5.46
CA ARG A 100 -1.76 49.57 4.68
C ARG A 100 -3.04 50.02 5.41
N PRO A 101 -3.11 51.24 5.96
CA PRO A 101 -4.34 51.76 6.55
C PRO A 101 -5.34 52.04 5.41
N GLY A 102 -6.34 51.18 5.26
CA GLY A 102 -7.44 51.35 4.31
C GLY A 102 -7.43 50.34 3.17
N GLY A 103 -8.09 49.20 3.38
CA GLY A 103 -8.25 48.19 2.32
C GLY A 103 -8.98 46.93 2.80
N HIS A 104 -10.32 47.04 2.89
CA HIS A 104 -11.33 45.98 2.79
C HIS A 104 -11.03 44.61 3.42
N GLY A 105 -11.69 44.35 4.55
CA GLY A 105 -11.77 43.04 5.19
C GLY A 105 -12.36 41.98 4.26
N GLY A 106 -11.50 41.07 3.82
CA GLY A 106 -11.91 39.79 3.23
C GLY A 106 -12.22 38.81 4.36
N HIS A 107 -13.44 38.28 4.36
CA HIS A 107 -13.88 37.30 5.35
C HIS A 107 -13.04 36.02 5.21
N SER A 108 -12.37 35.62 6.28
CA SER A 108 -11.81 34.28 6.43
C SER A 108 -12.95 33.27 6.24
N HIS A 109 -13.01 32.62 5.08
CA HIS A 109 -13.88 31.47 4.86
C HIS A 109 -13.00 30.24 4.97
N GLY A 110 -13.14 29.53 6.08
CA GLY A 110 -12.59 28.18 6.23
C GLY A 110 -13.09 27.27 5.12
N MET A 111 -12.40 26.14 4.94
CA MET A 111 -12.71 25.16 3.90
C MET A 111 -14.21 24.80 3.89
N SER A 112 -14.87 24.96 2.75
CA SER A 112 -16.29 24.63 2.62
C SER A 112 -16.49 23.11 2.71
N GLN A 113 -17.71 22.68 3.05
CA GLN A 113 -18.06 21.26 3.08
C GLN A 113 -17.85 20.58 1.71
N GLU A 114 -18.11 21.32 0.63
CA GLU A 114 -17.92 20.85 -0.74
C GLU A 114 -16.43 20.68 -1.07
N ASP A 115 -15.58 21.61 -0.61
CA ASP A 115 -14.13 21.51 -0.83
C ASP A 115 -13.51 20.39 0.00
N ALA A 116 -13.96 20.22 1.25
CA ALA A 116 -13.57 19.08 2.08
C ALA A 116 -13.96 17.74 1.42
N ALA A 117 -15.17 17.68 0.83
CA ALA A 117 -15.62 16.51 0.06
C ALA A 117 -14.82 16.30 -1.23
N ARG A 118 -14.36 17.37 -1.91
CA ARG A 118 -13.46 17.25 -3.07
C ARG A 118 -12.09 16.73 -2.70
N VAL A 119 -11.50 17.20 -1.60
CA VAL A 119 -10.22 16.66 -1.09
C VAL A 119 -10.36 15.19 -0.75
N PHE A 120 -11.48 14.81 -0.11
CA PHE A 120 -11.80 13.42 0.16
C PHE A 120 -11.97 12.60 -1.13
N ALA A 121 -12.70 13.11 -2.12
CA ALA A 121 -12.92 12.44 -3.40
C ALA A 121 -11.62 12.30 -4.22
N GLN A 122 -10.74 13.31 -4.18
CA GLN A 122 -9.40 13.23 -4.77
C GLN A 122 -8.54 12.18 -4.04
N PHE A 123 -8.73 12.04 -2.74
CA PHE A 123 -8.00 11.09 -1.91
C PHE A 123 -8.49 9.64 -2.05
N PHE A 124 -9.80 9.42 -2.18
CA PHE A 124 -10.43 8.11 -2.30
C PHE A 124 -10.85 7.75 -3.75
N GLY A 125 -10.55 8.61 -4.73
CA GLY A 125 -10.74 8.34 -6.17
C GLY A 125 -12.17 8.44 -6.69
N GLY A 126 -13.05 9.22 -6.04
CA GLY A 126 -14.45 9.39 -6.46
C GLY A 126 -15.33 8.14 -6.35
N GLY A 127 -14.79 7.04 -5.82
CA GLY A 127 -15.58 5.91 -5.36
C GLY A 127 -15.84 6.08 -3.86
N ASP A 128 -17.10 6.03 -3.46
CA ASP A 128 -17.45 6.00 -2.04
C ASP A 128 -16.67 4.85 -1.37
N PRO A 129 -15.78 5.12 -0.40
CA PRO A 129 -15.17 4.07 0.40
C PRO A 129 -16.20 3.31 1.24
N PHE A 130 -17.47 3.75 1.18
CA PHE A 130 -18.65 3.20 1.83
C PHE A 130 -19.66 2.55 0.85
N GLY A 131 -19.51 2.74 -0.46
CA GLY A 131 -20.50 2.29 -1.47
C GLY A 131 -20.32 0.86 -1.97
N GLY A 132 -19.33 0.12 -1.46
CA GLY A 132 -18.95 -1.21 -1.92
C GLY A 132 -19.30 -2.34 -0.94
N GLY A 133 -20.52 -2.39 -0.41
CA GLY A 133 -20.93 -3.54 0.39
C GLY A 133 -22.29 -3.37 1.05
N MET A 134 -23.20 -4.29 0.71
CA MET A 134 -24.52 -4.48 1.33
C MET A 134 -25.69 -3.73 0.67
N GLY A 135 -26.10 -4.22 -0.50
CA GLY A 135 -27.37 -3.81 -1.10
C GLY A 135 -27.56 -4.38 -2.49
N GLY A 136 -28.02 -5.63 -2.59
CA GLY A 136 -28.52 -6.16 -3.87
C GLY A 136 -28.12 -7.60 -4.16
N MET A 137 -28.79 -8.57 -3.52
CA MET A 137 -29.09 -9.83 -4.20
C MET A 137 -30.31 -10.50 -3.56
N GLY A 138 -31.47 -9.95 -3.89
CA GLY A 138 -32.71 -10.72 -3.91
C GLY A 138 -32.72 -11.58 -5.18
N GLY A 139 -33.04 -12.87 -5.04
CA GLY A 139 -33.44 -13.71 -6.16
C GLY A 139 -32.59 -14.95 -6.43
N MET A 140 -32.96 -16.04 -5.76
CA MET A 140 -33.17 -17.38 -6.34
C MET A 140 -31.96 -18.30 -6.60
N GLY A 141 -31.96 -19.45 -5.90
CA GLY A 141 -31.46 -20.71 -6.47
C GLY A 141 -30.59 -21.62 -5.60
N GLY A 142 -31.20 -22.39 -4.70
CA GLY A 142 -30.91 -23.84 -4.55
C GLY A 142 -29.73 -24.32 -3.69
N MET A 143 -30.10 -24.94 -2.54
CA MET A 143 -29.53 -26.18 -1.97
C MET A 143 -28.29 -26.11 -1.03
N PRO A 144 -28.03 -27.13 -0.18
CA PRO A 144 -28.55 -27.22 1.18
C PRO A 144 -27.43 -27.42 2.24
N GLY A 145 -27.64 -26.96 3.47
CA GLY A 145 -26.69 -27.22 4.56
C GLY A 145 -26.94 -26.36 5.80
N GLY A 146 -28.16 -26.44 6.34
CA GLY A 146 -28.55 -25.70 7.53
C GLY A 146 -27.92 -26.28 8.78
N VAL A 147 -27.00 -25.54 9.41
CA VAL A 147 -26.77 -25.62 10.85
C VAL A 147 -27.62 -24.53 11.49
N HIS A 148 -28.75 -24.94 12.07
CA HIS A 148 -29.58 -24.11 12.93
C HIS A 148 -28.84 -23.86 14.25
N ILE A 149 -28.72 -22.60 14.65
CA ILE A 149 -28.39 -22.20 16.01
C ILE A 149 -29.72 -21.89 16.69
N ASP A 150 -30.13 -22.76 17.61
CA ASP A 150 -31.35 -22.64 18.41
C ASP A 150 -31.08 -21.75 19.65
N PHE A 151 -31.93 -20.75 19.83
CA PHE A 151 -31.93 -19.85 20.99
C PHE A 151 -33.24 -20.08 21.75
N GLY A 152 -33.23 -21.08 22.64
CA GLY A 152 -34.39 -21.49 23.42
C GLY A 152 -34.14 -21.37 24.93
N GLY A 153 -34.86 -20.45 25.57
CA GLY A 153 -34.91 -20.30 27.03
C GLY A 153 -35.94 -21.21 27.71
N GLY A 154 -35.82 -21.34 29.03
CA GLY A 154 -36.94 -21.60 29.94
C GLY A 154 -36.91 -22.90 30.77
N GLY A 155 -36.65 -22.74 32.08
CA GLY A 155 -37.52 -23.33 33.13
C GLY A 155 -37.22 -24.72 33.72
N GLY A 156 -36.63 -24.73 34.93
CA GLY A 156 -37.19 -25.43 36.10
C GLY A 156 -36.78 -26.89 36.43
N GLY A 157 -36.10 -27.07 37.57
CA GLY A 157 -36.47 -28.13 38.54
C GLY A 157 -35.52 -29.31 38.85
N ARG A 158 -34.61 -29.11 39.83
CA ARG A 158 -34.16 -30.03 40.92
C ARG A 158 -33.67 -31.47 40.61
N ALA A 159 -32.39 -31.76 40.89
CA ALA A 159 -31.90 -32.50 42.09
C ALA A 159 -30.47 -33.05 41.91
N SER A 160 -29.73 -33.05 43.03
CA SER A 160 -28.34 -33.42 43.32
C SER A 160 -27.70 -34.62 42.60
N GLN A 161 -26.44 -34.48 42.17
CA GLN A 161 -25.26 -35.20 42.70
C GLN A 161 -23.95 -34.72 42.03
N ALA A 162 -22.88 -34.67 42.83
CA ALA A 162 -21.53 -34.26 42.47
C ALA A 162 -20.82 -35.26 41.56
N ILE A 163 -20.00 -34.80 40.61
CA ILE A 163 -18.66 -35.34 40.23
C ILE A 163 -17.86 -34.24 39.48
N HIS A 164 -16.58 -34.15 39.83
CA HIS A 164 -15.46 -33.42 39.23
C HIS A 164 -15.49 -33.16 37.71
N GLY A 165 -14.96 -32.02 37.29
CA GLY A 165 -14.55 -31.76 35.91
C GLY A 165 -13.84 -30.41 35.76
N GLY A 166 -12.52 -30.40 35.98
CA GLY A 166 -11.66 -29.23 35.91
C GLY A 166 -11.43 -28.71 34.49
N ASP A 167 -10.99 -27.46 34.45
CA ASP A 167 -10.67 -26.65 33.27
C ASP A 167 -9.78 -27.37 32.22
N PRO A 168 -10.12 -27.27 30.92
CA PRO A 168 -9.39 -27.91 29.83
C PRO A 168 -8.13 -27.13 29.39
N PHE A 169 -7.66 -26.15 30.17
CA PHE A 169 -6.57 -25.25 29.75
C PHE A 169 -5.23 -25.45 30.49
N ALA A 170 -5.06 -26.52 31.26
CA ALA A 170 -3.89 -26.66 32.14
C ALA A 170 -2.99 -27.90 31.94
N ALA A 171 -3.13 -28.69 30.86
CA ALA A 171 -2.42 -29.97 30.76
C ALA A 171 -1.88 -30.37 29.37
N MET A 172 -1.34 -29.45 28.55
CA MET A 172 -0.68 -29.85 27.29
C MET A 172 0.73 -29.28 27.04
N PHE A 173 1.37 -28.66 28.04
CA PHE A 173 2.80 -28.36 27.98
C PHE A 173 3.50 -28.68 29.30
N GLY A 174 4.31 -29.74 29.27
CA GLY A 174 5.19 -30.23 30.35
C GLY A 174 5.07 -31.74 30.46
N GLY A 175 6.02 -32.59 30.09
CA GLY A 175 7.47 -32.45 30.01
C GLY A 175 8.10 -33.46 30.97
N GLY A 176 8.64 -34.57 30.45
CA GLY A 176 9.66 -35.39 31.14
C GLY A 176 9.32 -36.86 31.44
N MET A 177 9.99 -37.78 30.74
CA MET A 177 10.62 -39.06 31.20
C MET A 177 11.10 -39.81 29.94
N GLY A 178 12.38 -40.15 29.79
CA GLY A 178 13.01 -41.36 30.35
C GLY A 178 12.95 -42.49 29.30
N GLY A 179 13.97 -43.25 28.92
CA GLY A 179 15.39 -43.40 29.23
C GLY A 179 15.89 -44.57 28.35
N MET A 180 17.16 -44.59 27.94
CA MET A 180 17.79 -45.76 27.31
C MET A 180 19.29 -45.83 27.65
N PRO A 181 19.90 -47.03 27.68
CA PRO A 181 20.85 -47.38 28.73
C PRO A 181 22.33 -47.36 28.34
N MET A 182 23.11 -47.38 29.42
CA MET A 182 24.56 -47.50 29.62
C MET A 182 25.34 -48.42 28.66
N GLY A 183 26.51 -47.92 28.23
CA GLY A 183 27.69 -48.70 27.87
C GLY A 183 28.93 -48.00 28.43
N GLY A 184 29.61 -48.63 29.39
CA GLY A 184 30.65 -48.02 30.21
C GLY A 184 32.08 -48.08 29.66
N MET A 185 32.90 -47.13 30.10
CA MET A 185 34.35 -47.18 30.31
C MET A 185 34.68 -45.86 31.02
N GLY A 186 35.11 -45.85 32.28
CA GLY A 186 36.39 -46.40 32.71
C GLY A 186 37.35 -45.20 32.88
N GLY A 187 37.44 -44.69 34.11
CA GLY A 187 38.04 -43.40 34.41
C GLY A 187 39.58 -43.35 34.44
N MET A 188 40.09 -42.13 34.33
CA MET A 188 41.42 -41.60 34.67
C MET A 188 41.34 -40.12 34.23
N GLN A 189 41.81 -39.07 34.90
CA GLN A 189 42.62 -38.87 36.08
C GLN A 189 42.50 -37.36 36.40
N GLY A 190 42.43 -36.99 37.68
CA GLY A 190 42.35 -35.60 38.11
C GLY A 190 43.62 -34.80 37.83
N GLY A 191 43.48 -33.47 37.79
CA GLY A 191 44.59 -32.53 37.75
C GLY A 191 44.14 -31.19 37.16
N GLY A 192 43.76 -30.24 38.04
CA GLY A 192 43.33 -28.92 37.63
C GLY A 192 44.46 -28.09 37.03
N PHE A 193 44.13 -27.16 36.14
CA PHE A 193 44.85 -25.90 35.96
C PHE A 193 43.90 -24.88 35.33
N GLY A 194 43.75 -23.75 36.02
CA GLY A 194 43.10 -22.57 35.49
C GLY A 194 43.86 -22.06 34.26
N GLY A 195 43.10 -21.66 33.25
CA GLY A 195 43.61 -21.06 32.03
C GLY A 195 42.45 -20.54 31.23
N GLY A 196 42.06 -19.28 31.48
CA GLY A 196 41.02 -18.58 30.75
C GLY A 196 41.31 -18.62 29.25
N ARG A 197 40.52 -19.41 28.53
CA ARG A 197 40.40 -19.31 27.08
C ARG A 197 39.18 -18.47 26.81
N SER A 198 39.41 -17.21 26.47
CA SER A 198 38.44 -16.32 25.85
C SER A 198 37.74 -17.10 24.73
N ARG A 199 36.45 -17.40 24.93
CA ARG A 199 35.57 -17.84 23.84
C ARG A 199 35.53 -16.68 22.86
N ALA A 200 36.35 -16.76 21.82
CA ALA A 200 36.17 -15.91 20.65
C ALA A 200 34.77 -16.22 20.12
N SER A 201 33.85 -15.27 20.28
CA SER A 201 32.58 -15.26 19.58
C SER A 201 32.90 -15.12 18.10
N PHE A 202 32.97 -16.25 17.40
CA PHE A 202 32.93 -16.25 15.95
C PHE A 202 31.54 -15.72 15.55
N PRO A 203 31.44 -14.64 14.77
CA PRO A 203 30.17 -14.30 14.17
C PRO A 203 29.85 -15.42 13.16
N SER A 204 28.95 -16.33 13.54
CA SER A 204 28.35 -17.31 12.62
C SER A 204 27.37 -16.61 11.67
N ALA A 205 27.82 -15.60 10.95
CA ALA A 205 27.18 -15.19 9.72
C ALA A 205 27.77 -16.07 8.62
N MET A 206 27.18 -17.26 8.42
CA MET A 206 27.47 -18.03 7.21
C MET A 206 27.23 -17.09 6.01
N PRO A 207 28.17 -16.99 5.05
CA PRO A 207 27.91 -16.26 3.82
C PRO A 207 26.69 -16.89 3.17
N GLN A 208 25.60 -16.13 3.11
CA GLN A 208 24.40 -16.54 2.40
C GLN A 208 24.83 -16.80 0.95
N ARG A 209 24.63 -18.04 0.47
CA ARG A 209 24.89 -18.34 -0.94
C ARG A 209 24.11 -17.32 -1.79
N PRO A 210 24.72 -16.74 -2.84
CA PRO A 210 23.99 -15.84 -3.73
C PRO A 210 22.71 -16.53 -4.19
N ARG A 211 21.55 -15.94 -3.89
CA ARG A 211 20.27 -16.47 -4.36
C ARG A 211 20.31 -16.48 -5.88
N GLU A 212 20.02 -17.64 -6.49
CA GLU A 212 19.92 -17.72 -7.94
C GLU A 212 18.89 -16.71 -8.45
N LYS A 213 19.25 -15.99 -9.53
CA LYS A 213 18.37 -14.99 -10.13
C LYS A 213 17.09 -15.67 -10.62
N ARG A 214 15.95 -15.24 -10.07
CA ARG A 214 14.64 -15.64 -10.58
C ARG A 214 14.24 -14.76 -11.75
N TYR A 215 13.60 -15.40 -12.73
CA TYR A 215 13.10 -14.73 -13.93
C TYR A 215 11.57 -14.65 -13.96
N ASP A 216 10.93 -15.38 -13.05
CA ASP A 216 9.49 -15.57 -12.88
C ASP A 216 8.93 -14.80 -11.68
N ALA A 217 9.75 -14.01 -11.00
CA ALA A 217 9.37 -13.23 -9.83
C ALA A 217 9.80 -11.78 -9.97
N ILE A 218 8.92 -10.86 -9.56
CA ILE A 218 9.17 -9.41 -9.55
C ILE A 218 10.47 -9.15 -8.76
N PRO A 219 11.42 -8.36 -9.30
CA PRO A 219 12.70 -8.12 -8.65
C PRO A 219 12.56 -7.44 -7.28
N GLU A 220 13.48 -7.76 -6.37
CA GLU A 220 13.63 -7.02 -5.11
C GLU A 220 13.91 -5.53 -5.40
N GLY A 221 13.32 -4.63 -4.61
CA GLY A 221 13.40 -3.18 -4.81
C GLY A 221 12.33 -2.61 -5.77
N THR A 222 11.53 -3.45 -6.42
CA THR A 222 10.47 -2.96 -7.31
C THR A 222 9.34 -2.31 -6.51
N ILE A 223 8.90 -1.12 -6.95
CA ILE A 223 7.74 -0.42 -6.41
C ILE A 223 6.45 -1.08 -6.93
N VAL A 224 5.53 -1.36 -6.02
CA VAL A 224 4.23 -2.00 -6.29
C VAL A 224 3.12 -1.28 -5.53
N SER A 225 1.90 -1.30 -6.08
CA SER A 225 0.69 -0.95 -5.33
C SER A 225 -0.10 -2.21 -5.00
N LEU A 226 -0.73 -2.21 -3.83
CA LEU A 226 -1.66 -3.24 -3.42
C LEU A 226 -2.99 -3.08 -4.18
N LYS A 227 -3.58 -4.19 -4.64
CA LYS A 227 -4.91 -4.21 -5.27
C LYS A 227 -5.70 -5.46 -4.90
N GLY A 228 -7.03 -5.38 -4.93
CA GLY A 228 -7.92 -6.53 -4.79
C GLY A 228 -7.80 -7.30 -3.46
N LEU A 229 -7.27 -6.68 -2.41
CA LEU A 229 -7.23 -7.28 -1.07
C LEU A 229 -8.65 -7.34 -0.50
N VAL A 230 -9.09 -8.54 -0.15
CA VAL A 230 -10.43 -8.78 0.43
C VAL A 230 -10.42 -8.64 1.95
N SER A 231 -9.35 -9.11 2.61
CA SER A 231 -9.25 -9.08 4.08
C SER A 231 -8.87 -7.72 4.64
N ARG A 232 -8.27 -6.87 3.81
CA ARG A 232 -7.80 -5.51 4.15
C ARG A 232 -8.04 -4.57 2.98
N PRO A 233 -9.30 -4.35 2.56
CA PRO A 233 -9.62 -3.54 1.40
C PRO A 233 -9.15 -2.10 1.54
N GLU A 234 -9.03 -1.60 2.78
CA GLU A 234 -8.51 -0.29 3.10
C GLU A 234 -7.07 -0.07 2.65
N MET A 235 -6.30 -1.14 2.39
CA MET A 235 -4.91 -1.05 1.96
C MET A 235 -4.76 -1.09 0.43
N ASN A 236 -5.85 -1.26 -0.32
CA ASN A 236 -5.79 -1.18 -1.77
C ASN A 236 -5.42 0.24 -2.20
N GLY A 237 -4.48 0.36 -3.12
CA GLY A 237 -3.86 1.62 -3.54
C GLY A 237 -2.56 1.95 -2.80
N ASP A 238 -2.37 1.44 -1.58
CA ASP A 238 -1.16 1.70 -0.79
C ASP A 238 0.07 1.18 -1.55
N ARG A 239 1.16 1.96 -1.50
CA ARG A 239 2.42 1.65 -2.18
C ARG A 239 3.37 0.91 -1.24
N GLY A 240 4.20 0.07 -1.85
CA GLY A 240 5.27 -0.63 -1.15
C GLY A 240 6.37 -1.08 -2.09
N THR A 241 7.47 -1.51 -1.49
CA THR A 241 8.63 -2.06 -2.19
C THR A 241 8.71 -3.57 -1.98
N VAL A 242 8.94 -4.32 -3.05
CA VAL A 242 9.15 -5.77 -2.97
C VAL A 242 10.47 -6.06 -2.26
N LYS A 243 10.41 -6.75 -1.12
CA LYS A 243 11.60 -7.19 -0.39
C LYS A 243 12.14 -8.50 -0.92
N HIS A 244 11.28 -9.51 -1.10
CA HIS A 244 11.59 -10.75 -1.82
C HIS A 244 10.32 -11.57 -2.08
N TYR A 245 10.41 -12.57 -2.96
CA TYR A 245 9.36 -13.57 -3.15
C TYR A 245 9.64 -14.81 -2.29
N ASP A 246 8.64 -15.25 -1.53
CA ASP A 246 8.67 -16.47 -0.73
C ASP A 246 8.06 -17.64 -1.53
N PRO A 247 8.87 -18.59 -2.02
CA PRO A 247 8.37 -19.71 -2.82
C PRO A 247 7.51 -20.69 -2.00
N SER A 248 7.71 -20.76 -0.69
CA SER A 248 7.00 -21.72 0.17
C SER A 248 5.53 -21.34 0.32
N SER A 249 5.24 -20.04 0.32
CA SER A 249 3.88 -19.51 0.45
C SER A 249 3.32 -18.94 -0.85
N SER A 250 4.09 -18.97 -1.93
CA SER A 250 3.77 -18.37 -3.23
C SER A 250 3.33 -16.90 -3.13
N ARG A 251 4.00 -16.13 -2.25
CA ARG A 251 3.65 -14.74 -1.91
C ARG A 251 4.87 -13.86 -1.90
N TYR A 252 4.68 -12.59 -2.23
CA TYR A 252 5.67 -11.55 -2.06
C TYR A 252 5.65 -11.01 -0.65
N ILE A 253 6.85 -10.71 -0.16
CA ILE A 253 7.06 -9.90 1.03
C ILE A 253 7.22 -8.46 0.56
N VAL A 254 6.24 -7.61 0.88
CA VAL A 254 6.20 -6.20 0.47
C VAL A 254 6.34 -5.34 1.72
N VAL A 255 7.23 -4.36 1.68
CA VAL A 255 7.36 -3.34 2.74
C VAL A 255 6.60 -2.11 2.28
N LEU A 256 5.58 -1.70 3.02
CA LEU A 256 4.77 -0.54 2.68
C LEU A 256 5.52 0.76 2.96
N GLU A 257 5.39 1.73 2.07
CA GLU A 257 6.07 3.04 2.20
C GLU A 257 5.52 3.83 3.40
N ASP A 258 4.19 3.84 3.58
CA ASP A 258 3.52 4.68 4.59
C ASP A 258 3.57 4.13 6.03
N SER A 259 3.98 2.88 6.22
CA SER A 259 3.95 2.24 7.54
C SER A 259 5.22 1.49 7.91
N GLU A 260 6.12 1.28 6.95
CA GLU A 260 7.22 0.31 7.01
C GLU A 260 6.77 -1.11 7.41
N GLU A 261 5.45 -1.37 7.40
CA GLU A 261 4.88 -2.67 7.72
C GLU A 261 5.21 -3.64 6.59
N THR A 262 5.62 -4.84 6.98
CA THR A 262 5.86 -5.91 6.02
C THR A 262 4.61 -6.76 5.86
N MET A 263 4.18 -6.97 4.62
CA MET A 263 3.01 -7.78 4.27
C MET A 263 3.36 -8.96 3.37
N LYS A 264 2.63 -10.07 3.56
CA LYS A 264 2.63 -11.25 2.68
C LYS A 264 1.50 -11.16 1.66
N VAL A 265 1.82 -10.80 0.42
CA VAL A 265 0.83 -10.46 -0.62
C VAL A 265 0.90 -11.47 -1.78
N LYS A 266 -0.25 -11.88 -2.32
CA LYS A 266 -0.27 -12.76 -3.51
C LYS A 266 0.16 -11.96 -4.76
N PRO A 267 0.76 -12.61 -5.77
CA PRO A 267 1.08 -11.95 -7.05
C PRO A 267 -0.11 -11.21 -7.67
N SER A 268 -1.31 -11.80 -7.65
CA SER A 268 -2.54 -11.19 -8.18
C SER A 268 -2.97 -9.90 -7.48
N ASN A 269 -2.49 -9.68 -6.26
CA ASN A 269 -2.80 -8.52 -5.43
C ASN A 269 -1.74 -7.41 -5.53
N LEU A 270 -0.78 -7.54 -6.45
CA LEU A 270 0.22 -6.53 -6.73
C LEU A 270 0.02 -5.96 -8.12
N LEU A 271 0.21 -4.65 -8.23
CA LEU A 271 0.39 -3.95 -9.49
C LEU A 271 1.81 -3.39 -9.52
N GLN A 272 2.60 -3.78 -10.51
CA GLN A 272 3.95 -3.28 -10.67
C GLN A 272 3.91 -1.84 -11.20
N HIS A 273 4.60 -0.91 -10.53
CA HIS A 273 4.85 0.43 -11.08
C HIS A 273 6.05 0.33 -12.01
N VAL A 274 5.76 0.20 -13.29
CA VAL A 274 6.78 0.01 -14.32
C VAL A 274 6.95 1.30 -15.10
N HIS A 275 8.21 1.71 -15.27
CA HIS A 275 8.57 2.73 -16.25
C HIS A 275 8.53 2.16 -17.65
N VAL A 276 7.89 2.91 -18.54
CA VAL A 276 7.66 2.50 -19.92
C VAL A 276 8.03 3.62 -20.87
N LYS A 277 8.28 3.26 -22.12
CA LYS A 277 8.39 4.20 -23.24
C LYS A 277 7.18 4.09 -24.14
N LEU A 278 6.64 5.22 -24.54
CA LEU A 278 5.53 5.25 -25.48
C LEU A 278 6.02 5.05 -26.91
N HIS A 279 5.24 4.37 -27.74
CA HIS A 279 5.59 4.09 -29.13
C HIS A 279 4.36 3.91 -30.02
N GLY A 280 4.51 4.19 -31.32
CA GLY A 280 3.48 3.92 -32.33
C GLY A 280 2.18 4.69 -32.13
N LEU A 281 2.22 5.82 -31.41
CA LEU A 281 1.06 6.70 -31.25
C LEU A 281 0.87 7.53 -32.52
N GLU A 282 -0.20 7.27 -33.26
CA GLU A 282 -0.54 8.01 -34.48
C GLU A 282 -1.23 9.34 -34.18
N SER A 283 -2.08 9.39 -33.14
CA SER A 283 -2.83 10.59 -32.77
C SER A 283 -2.01 11.62 -32.01
N LYS A 284 -0.91 11.18 -31.38
CA LYS A 284 0.04 12.02 -30.62
C LYS A 284 1.47 11.56 -30.89
N PRO A 285 1.98 11.74 -32.11
CA PRO A 285 3.30 11.26 -32.49
C PRO A 285 4.42 11.90 -31.67
N GLU A 286 4.20 13.11 -31.14
CA GLU A 286 5.12 13.84 -30.28
C GLU A 286 5.41 13.15 -28.94
N TRP A 287 4.57 12.20 -28.52
CA TRP A 287 4.79 11.42 -27.30
C TRP A 287 5.58 10.14 -27.53
N ASN A 288 5.86 9.77 -28.79
CA ASN A 288 6.65 8.58 -29.06
C ASN A 288 8.09 8.77 -28.56
N GLY A 289 8.55 7.84 -27.72
CA GLY A 289 9.85 7.88 -27.05
C GLY A 289 9.79 8.45 -25.63
N GLU A 290 8.69 9.12 -25.25
CA GLU A 290 8.53 9.69 -23.91
C GLU A 290 8.41 8.61 -22.84
N LYS A 291 8.93 8.93 -21.65
CA LYS A 291 8.84 8.06 -20.48
C LYS A 291 7.51 8.25 -19.77
N ALA A 292 6.93 7.14 -19.34
CA ALA A 292 5.67 7.14 -18.63
C ALA A 292 5.65 6.02 -17.57
N THR A 293 4.63 6.01 -16.73
CA THR A 293 4.45 4.99 -15.68
C THR A 293 3.08 4.36 -15.80
N ILE A 294 3.02 3.03 -15.85
CA ILE A 294 1.74 2.30 -15.79
C ILE A 294 1.20 2.42 -14.36
N ILE A 295 -0.03 2.94 -14.22
CA ILE A 295 -0.68 3.15 -12.92
C ILE A 295 -1.89 2.23 -12.71
N ALA A 296 -2.49 1.70 -13.78
CA ALA A 296 -3.57 0.71 -13.70
C ALA A 296 -3.74 -0.06 -15.01
N TRP A 297 -4.45 -1.18 -14.93
CA TRP A 297 -4.93 -1.95 -16.08
C TRP A 297 -6.45 -1.86 -16.13
N ASP A 298 -6.98 -1.40 -17.26
CA ASP A 298 -8.40 -1.44 -17.57
C ASP A 298 -8.69 -2.76 -18.31
N ALA A 299 -9.28 -3.71 -17.58
CA ALA A 299 -9.63 -5.02 -18.12
C ALA A 299 -10.79 -4.99 -19.12
N ASN A 300 -11.65 -3.97 -19.06
CA ASN A 300 -12.81 -3.87 -19.97
C ASN A 300 -12.35 -3.44 -21.37
N ASN A 301 -11.41 -2.50 -21.42
CA ASN A 301 -10.90 -1.96 -22.67
C ASN A 301 -9.56 -2.57 -23.10
N GLU A 302 -9.00 -3.48 -22.29
CA GLU A 302 -7.68 -4.10 -22.46
C GLU A 302 -6.58 -3.06 -22.69
N ARG A 303 -6.54 -2.05 -21.81
CA ARG A 303 -5.62 -0.91 -21.92
C ARG A 303 -4.90 -0.61 -20.62
N TYR A 304 -3.68 -0.11 -20.75
CA TYR A 304 -2.95 0.49 -19.64
C TYR A 304 -3.42 1.92 -19.42
N ASN A 305 -3.70 2.25 -18.16
CA ASN A 305 -3.79 3.63 -17.74
C ASN A 305 -2.38 4.07 -17.35
N ILE A 306 -1.90 5.11 -18.01
CA ILE A 306 -0.51 5.54 -17.95
C ILE A 306 -0.45 7.00 -17.55
N TYR A 307 0.44 7.30 -16.60
CA TYR A 307 0.82 8.64 -16.25
C TYR A 307 2.08 9.06 -17.02
N VAL A 308 1.98 10.12 -17.82
CA VAL A 308 3.12 10.72 -18.52
C VAL A 308 3.57 11.93 -17.69
N ILE A 309 4.88 12.01 -17.42
CA ILE A 309 5.44 13.12 -16.64
C ILE A 309 5.15 14.44 -17.36
N GLY A 310 4.61 15.43 -16.65
CA GLY A 310 4.22 16.72 -17.23
C GLY A 310 2.82 16.77 -17.85
N VAL A 311 2.09 15.65 -17.88
CA VAL A 311 0.68 15.61 -18.29
C VAL A 311 -0.20 15.45 -17.06
N SER A 312 -1.19 16.33 -16.90
CA SER A 312 -2.07 16.35 -15.71
C SER A 312 -3.06 15.18 -15.65
N LYS A 313 -3.38 14.56 -16.79
CA LYS A 313 -4.33 13.44 -16.89
C LYS A 313 -3.65 12.16 -17.36
N ALA A 314 -4.04 11.05 -16.74
CA ALA A 314 -3.69 9.71 -17.21
C ALA A 314 -4.30 9.43 -18.58
N ILE A 315 -3.59 8.66 -19.41
CA ILE A 315 -4.00 8.29 -20.76
C ILE A 315 -4.18 6.78 -20.83
N SER A 316 -5.21 6.33 -21.55
CA SER A 316 -5.48 4.90 -21.76
C SER A 316 -4.89 4.42 -23.08
N LEU A 317 -3.85 3.57 -23.03
CA LEU A 317 -3.10 3.10 -24.20
C LEU A 317 -3.14 1.58 -24.34
N LYS A 318 -3.13 1.10 -25.59
CA LYS A 318 -3.05 -0.35 -25.86
C LYS A 318 -1.66 -0.87 -25.48
N PRO A 319 -1.51 -2.16 -25.11
CA PRO A 319 -0.19 -2.77 -24.88
C PRO A 319 0.79 -2.59 -26.04
N SER A 320 0.30 -2.58 -27.29
CA SER A 320 1.11 -2.35 -28.49
C SER A 320 1.77 -0.96 -28.56
N ASN A 321 1.29 0.00 -27.78
CA ASN A 321 1.81 1.37 -27.74
C ASN A 321 2.77 1.62 -26.57
N VAL A 322 3.09 0.57 -25.81
CA VAL A 322 3.80 0.68 -24.54
C VAL A 322 4.97 -0.29 -24.52
N ILE A 323 6.18 0.26 -24.50
CA ILE A 323 7.41 -0.51 -24.39
C ILE A 323 7.81 -0.57 -22.92
N LEU A 324 7.79 -1.77 -22.35
CA LEU A 324 8.22 -2.07 -20.99
C LEU A 324 9.75 -2.04 -20.90
N ASP A 325 10.28 -1.45 -19.83
CA ASP A 325 11.73 -1.38 -19.62
C ASP A 325 12.36 -2.75 -19.33
N ASN A 326 13.65 -2.88 -19.64
CA ASN A 326 14.43 -4.09 -19.36
C ASN A 326 14.45 -4.39 -17.86
N GLY A 327 14.29 -5.66 -17.50
CA GLY A 327 14.18 -6.11 -16.10
C GLY A 327 12.74 -6.19 -15.58
N THR A 328 11.78 -5.62 -16.30
CA THR A 328 10.35 -5.77 -15.99
C THR A 328 9.93 -7.23 -16.05
N VAL A 329 9.11 -7.68 -15.10
CA VAL A 329 8.58 -9.04 -15.07
C VAL A 329 7.13 -8.99 -15.48
N GLY A 330 6.83 -9.58 -16.64
CA GLY A 330 5.48 -9.64 -17.18
C GLY A 330 4.95 -11.06 -17.24
N MET A 331 3.64 -11.19 -17.14
CA MET A 331 2.88 -12.40 -17.38
C MET A 331 2.67 -12.60 -18.88
N ILE A 332 2.96 -13.80 -19.36
CA ILE A 332 2.74 -14.20 -20.74
C ILE A 332 1.26 -14.50 -20.94
N THR A 333 0.68 -13.96 -22.01
CA THR A 333 -0.74 -14.12 -22.36
C THR A 333 -0.94 -14.27 -23.87
N GLY A 334 -2.07 -14.87 -24.26
CA GLY A 334 -2.51 -14.89 -25.66
C GLY A 334 -1.66 -15.71 -26.63
N LEU A 335 -0.77 -16.59 -26.15
CA LEU A 335 0.00 -17.47 -27.03
C LEU A 335 -0.86 -18.64 -27.51
N GLN A 336 -1.07 -18.71 -28.83
CA GLN A 336 -1.77 -19.82 -29.49
C GLN A 336 -0.83 -21.00 -29.78
N SER A 337 0.43 -20.73 -30.13
CA SER A 337 1.41 -21.76 -30.48
C SER A 337 2.01 -22.49 -29.27
N LYS A 338 1.97 -21.85 -28.10
CA LYS A 338 2.52 -22.37 -26.82
C LYS A 338 1.58 -22.02 -25.66
N PRO A 339 0.34 -22.57 -25.66
CA PRO A 339 -0.66 -22.22 -24.67
C PRO A 339 -0.23 -22.57 -23.23
N GLU A 340 0.67 -23.54 -23.06
CA GLU A 340 1.25 -23.95 -21.78
C GLU A 340 2.17 -22.91 -21.13
N LEU A 341 2.49 -21.83 -21.84
CA LEU A 341 3.25 -20.70 -21.33
C LEU A 341 2.36 -19.53 -20.90
N ASN A 342 1.07 -19.53 -21.25
CA ASN A 342 0.14 -18.51 -20.78
C ASN A 342 -0.02 -18.60 -19.25
N GLY A 343 -0.02 -17.45 -18.58
CA GLY A 343 -0.04 -17.34 -17.12
C GLY A 343 1.34 -17.49 -16.46
N LYS A 344 2.40 -17.83 -17.19
CA LYS A 344 3.77 -17.85 -16.66
C LYS A 344 4.38 -16.45 -16.71
N PHE A 345 5.25 -16.16 -15.76
CA PHE A 345 5.99 -14.90 -15.69
C PHE A 345 7.36 -15.04 -16.34
N GLY A 346 7.85 -13.96 -16.94
CA GLY A 346 9.18 -13.87 -17.52
C GLY A 346 9.73 -12.45 -17.41
N THR A 347 11.06 -12.34 -17.37
CA THR A 347 11.76 -11.06 -17.29
C THR A 347 12.10 -10.55 -18.68
N ILE A 348 11.75 -9.30 -18.98
CA ILE A 348 12.11 -8.63 -20.22
C ILE A 348 13.61 -8.38 -20.24
N LYS A 349 14.30 -8.94 -21.23
CA LYS A 349 15.75 -8.78 -21.42
C LYS A 349 16.06 -7.63 -22.36
N SER A 350 15.31 -7.56 -23.45
CA SER A 350 15.47 -6.55 -24.50
C SER A 350 14.19 -6.42 -25.30
N PHE A 351 14.01 -5.25 -25.89
CA PHE A 351 12.99 -4.99 -26.92
C PHE A 351 13.69 -4.69 -28.25
N ASN A 352 13.29 -5.39 -29.31
CA ASN A 352 13.76 -5.12 -30.66
C ASN A 352 12.67 -4.34 -31.41
N ILE A 353 12.97 -3.08 -31.73
CA ILE A 353 12.03 -2.15 -32.36
C ILE A 353 11.67 -2.56 -33.79
N ASP A 354 12.62 -3.08 -34.57
CA ASP A 354 12.41 -3.45 -35.97
C ASP A 354 11.43 -4.62 -36.11
N SER A 355 11.51 -5.58 -35.21
CA SER A 355 10.64 -6.76 -35.17
C SER A 355 9.38 -6.56 -34.32
N GLY A 356 9.32 -5.50 -33.52
CA GLY A 356 8.24 -5.25 -32.56
C GLY A 356 8.10 -6.37 -31.52
N ARG A 357 9.22 -6.94 -31.04
CA ARG A 357 9.22 -8.10 -30.14
C ARG A 357 10.17 -7.95 -28.96
N TYR A 358 9.75 -8.47 -27.81
CA TYR A 358 10.59 -8.67 -26.63
C TYR A 358 11.34 -10.00 -26.71
N ASP A 359 12.58 -9.99 -26.22
CA ASP A 359 13.24 -11.19 -25.73
C ASP A 359 12.91 -11.34 -24.23
N VAL A 360 12.13 -12.35 -23.89
CA VAL A 360 11.64 -12.62 -22.53
C VAL A 360 12.37 -13.83 -21.96
N GLN A 361 13.13 -13.63 -20.89
CA GLN A 361 13.90 -14.66 -20.21
C GLN A 361 12.98 -15.40 -19.21
N LEU A 362 12.92 -16.73 -19.31
CA LEU A 362 12.10 -17.60 -18.47
C LEU A 362 12.92 -18.38 -17.44
N SER A 363 14.17 -18.69 -17.77
CA SER A 363 15.16 -19.33 -16.91
C SER A 363 16.55 -18.94 -17.39
N LYS A 364 17.63 -19.36 -16.71
CA LYS A 364 19.02 -19.05 -17.11
C LYS A 364 19.31 -19.32 -18.60
N ASP A 365 18.78 -20.41 -19.13
CA ASP A 365 19.09 -20.89 -20.49
C ASP A 365 17.92 -20.76 -21.48
N LYS A 366 16.78 -20.21 -21.05
CA LYS A 366 15.57 -20.13 -21.89
C LYS A 366 15.12 -18.68 -22.11
N VAL A 367 15.15 -18.25 -23.37
CA VAL A 367 14.61 -16.98 -23.86
C VAL A 367 13.51 -17.25 -24.88
N LEU A 368 12.45 -16.45 -24.84
CA LEU A 368 11.31 -16.53 -25.76
C LEU A 368 11.07 -15.18 -26.42
N ARG A 369 10.84 -15.16 -27.73
CA ARG A 369 10.51 -13.95 -28.49
C ARG A 369 9.01 -13.73 -28.56
N LEU A 370 8.53 -12.67 -27.93
CA LEU A 370 7.11 -12.38 -27.75
C LEU A 370 6.74 -11.00 -28.31
N LYS A 371 5.53 -10.85 -28.84
CA LYS A 371 5.01 -9.53 -29.22
C LYS A 371 4.62 -8.73 -27.97
N LEU A 372 4.46 -7.41 -28.13
CA LEU A 372 4.02 -6.54 -27.03
C LEU A 372 2.67 -6.97 -26.44
N GLU A 373 1.74 -7.38 -27.30
CA GLU A 373 0.39 -7.84 -26.92
C GLU A 373 0.37 -9.14 -26.09
N ASN A 374 1.48 -9.88 -26.05
CA ASN A 374 1.57 -11.15 -25.33
C ASN A 374 2.18 -11.01 -23.93
N ILE A 375 2.41 -9.79 -23.44
CA ILE A 375 3.01 -9.53 -22.12
C ILE A 375 2.18 -8.50 -21.35
N HIS A 376 1.72 -8.89 -20.16
CA HIS A 376 0.98 -8.04 -19.22
C HIS A 376 1.70 -7.88 -17.89
N VAL A 377 1.65 -6.69 -17.27
CA VAL A 377 2.25 -6.38 -15.97
C VAL A 377 1.22 -6.03 -14.89
#